data_AF-W4M231-F1
#
_entry.id   AF-W4M231-F1
#
_cell.length_a   1.000
_cell.length_b   1.000
_cell.length_c   1.000
_cell.angle_alpha   90.00
_cell.angle_beta   90.00
_cell.angle_gamma   90.00
#
_symmetry.space_group_name_H-M   'P 1'
#
loop_
_entity.id
_entity.type
_entity.pdbx_description
1 polymer ?
#
loop_
_entity_poly.entity_id
_entity_poly.type
_entity_poly.pdbx_seq_one_letter_code
_entity_poly.pdbx_strand_id
1 'polypeptide(L)'
;MRQLLDEAGPLDGIYVSNHGAMIATEDTDPDGELYALARETVGPHHPVVATVDLHANISVRMANSADAIVSYRTNPHVDQAERAAEAAQLMRRLLAGERFDKSFIRLPIAAPPVTLLTAHGAYADMITEGQRHIEPDIPLVSVVAGLRLRMCPRPACRF
;
A
#
# COMPACT_ATOMS: atom_id res chain seq x y z
N MET A 1 -6.63 -17.89 -2.01
CA MET A 1 -6.74 -17.01 -0.83
C MET A 1 -8.03 -17.25 -0.05
N ARG A 2 -9.22 -17.06 -0.63
CA ARG A 2 -10.51 -17.24 0.08
C ARG A 2 -10.57 -18.54 0.90
N GLN A 3 -10.28 -19.67 0.26
CA GLN A 3 -10.20 -20.97 0.96
C GLN A 3 -9.25 -20.96 2.17
N LEU A 4 -8.04 -20.42 2.03
CA LEU A 4 -7.06 -20.36 3.14
C LEU A 4 -7.54 -19.46 4.28
N LEU A 5 -8.28 -18.40 3.98
CA LEU A 5 -8.85 -17.50 4.98
C LEU A 5 -10.03 -18.17 5.70
N ASP A 6 -10.87 -18.91 4.97
CA ASP A 6 -11.98 -19.67 5.55
C ASP A 6 -11.45 -20.78 6.48
N GLU A 7 -10.36 -21.44 6.10
CA GLU A 7 -9.68 -22.47 6.90
C GLU A 7 -8.94 -21.92 8.13
N ALA A 8 -8.51 -20.65 8.10
CA ALA A 8 -7.77 -20.02 9.20
C ALA A 8 -8.65 -19.75 10.44
N GLY A 9 -9.98 -19.75 10.28
CA GLY A 9 -10.91 -19.41 11.35
C GLY A 9 -10.90 -17.91 11.69
N PRO A 10 -11.33 -17.52 12.90
CA PRO A 10 -11.36 -16.12 13.31
C PRO A 10 -9.96 -15.49 13.33
N LEU A 11 -9.82 -14.34 12.69
CA LEU A 11 -8.58 -13.57 12.62
C LEU A 11 -8.78 -12.19 13.24
N ASP A 12 -7.83 -11.78 14.10
CA ASP A 12 -7.83 -10.45 14.71
C ASP A 12 -7.30 -9.35 13.77
N GLY A 13 -6.85 -9.74 12.56
CA GLY A 13 -6.41 -8.83 11.51
C GLY A 13 -5.61 -9.54 10.44
N ILE A 14 -5.32 -8.84 9.34
CA ILE A 14 -4.58 -9.38 8.19
C ILE A 14 -3.41 -8.46 7.84
N TYR A 15 -2.27 -9.09 7.59
CA TYR A 15 -1.11 -8.44 6.98
C TYR A 15 -0.96 -8.91 5.52
N VAL A 16 -0.87 -7.96 4.58
CA VAL A 16 -0.67 -8.24 3.16
C VAL A 16 0.72 -7.76 2.72
N SER A 17 1.57 -8.70 2.32
CA SER A 17 2.86 -8.40 1.70
C SER A 17 2.78 -8.67 0.21
N ASN A 18 2.52 -7.65 -0.60
CA ASN A 18 2.41 -7.77 -2.05
C ASN A 18 3.12 -6.61 -2.78
N HIS A 19 3.32 -6.75 -4.09
CA HIS A 19 3.92 -5.67 -4.88
C HIS A 19 2.98 -4.47 -5.03
N GLY A 20 1.67 -4.69 -5.11
CA GLY A 20 0.66 -3.62 -5.28
C GLY A 20 0.54 -3.08 -6.72
N ALA A 21 1.05 -3.81 -7.71
CA ALA A 21 0.89 -3.48 -9.14
C ALA A 21 0.51 -4.73 -9.98
N MET A 22 -0.24 -5.65 -9.38
CA MET A 22 -0.73 -6.85 -10.02
C MET A 22 -1.61 -6.51 -11.21
N ILE A 23 -1.51 -7.34 -12.25
CA ILE A 23 -2.33 -7.25 -13.46
C ILE A 23 -3.07 -8.57 -13.68
N ALA A 24 -4.30 -8.46 -14.18
CA ALA A 24 -5.09 -9.60 -14.62
C ALA A 24 -5.65 -9.33 -16.02
N THR A 25 -6.12 -10.40 -16.68
CA THR A 25 -6.76 -10.29 -18.01
C THR A 25 -8.14 -9.68 -17.91
N GLU A 26 -8.93 -10.11 -16.91
CA GLU A 26 -10.34 -9.74 -16.76
C GLU A 26 -10.57 -8.61 -15.75
N ASP A 27 -9.81 -8.59 -14.65
CA ASP A 27 -9.91 -7.56 -13.62
C ASP A 27 -8.87 -6.45 -13.84
N THR A 28 -9.32 -5.21 -13.67
CA THR A 28 -8.50 -4.01 -13.77
C THR A 28 -7.88 -3.58 -12.44
N ASP A 29 -8.34 -4.13 -11.32
CA ASP A 29 -7.85 -3.84 -9.96
C ASP A 29 -7.75 -5.11 -9.10
N PRO A 30 -6.90 -6.08 -9.50
CA PRO A 30 -6.82 -7.35 -8.79
C PRO A 30 -6.19 -7.19 -7.38
N ASP A 31 -5.34 -6.17 -7.15
CA ASP A 31 -4.84 -5.86 -5.79
C ASP A 31 -5.95 -5.26 -4.92
N GLY A 32 -6.81 -4.41 -5.48
CA GLY A 32 -7.99 -3.93 -4.77
C GLY A 32 -8.92 -5.06 -4.37
N GLU A 33 -9.17 -6.03 -5.24
CA GLU A 33 -9.98 -7.22 -4.94
C GLU A 33 -9.39 -8.04 -3.80
N LEU A 34 -8.05 -8.22 -3.82
CA LEU A 34 -7.30 -8.87 -2.75
C LEU A 34 -7.52 -8.17 -1.40
N TYR A 35 -7.47 -6.84 -1.37
CA TYR A 35 -7.60 -6.05 -0.14
C TYR A 35 -9.05 -5.99 0.34
N ALA A 36 -10.01 -5.92 -0.58
CA ALA A 36 -11.44 -6.01 -0.27
C ALA A 36 -11.77 -7.36 0.37
N LEU A 37 -11.27 -8.46 -0.20
CA LEU A 37 -11.41 -9.79 0.39
C LEU A 37 -10.83 -9.85 1.81
N ALA A 38 -9.62 -9.33 2.02
CA ALA A 38 -9.01 -9.29 3.35
C ALA A 38 -9.88 -8.52 4.35
N ARG A 39 -10.41 -7.35 3.96
CA ARG A 39 -11.32 -6.54 4.77
C ARG A 39 -12.63 -7.28 5.08
N GLU A 40 -13.23 -7.94 4.09
CA GLU A 40 -14.46 -8.73 4.28
C GLU A 40 -14.24 -9.86 5.29
N THR A 41 -13.09 -10.55 5.23
CA THR A 41 -12.77 -11.66 6.12
C THR A 41 -12.65 -11.23 7.58
N VAL A 42 -11.92 -10.15 7.87
CA VAL A 42 -11.71 -9.71 9.28
C VAL A 42 -12.80 -8.76 9.77
N GLY A 43 -13.62 -8.22 8.88
CA GLY A 43 -14.65 -7.23 9.19
C GLY A 43 -14.09 -5.81 9.41
N PRO A 44 -14.96 -4.84 9.73
CA PRO A 44 -14.60 -3.42 9.75
C PRO A 44 -13.78 -2.98 10.98
N HIS A 45 -13.69 -3.80 12.02
CA HIS A 45 -13.08 -3.42 13.30
C HIS A 45 -11.66 -3.95 13.50
N HIS A 46 -11.26 -4.95 12.72
CA HIS A 46 -9.94 -5.57 12.81
C HIS A 46 -8.99 -4.98 11.77
N PRO A 47 -7.70 -4.80 12.10
CA PRO A 47 -6.76 -4.16 11.21
C PRO A 47 -6.46 -4.96 9.93
N VAL A 48 -6.31 -4.23 8.83
CA VAL A 48 -5.70 -4.68 7.57
C VAL A 48 -4.51 -3.78 7.27
N VAL A 49 -3.30 -4.30 7.38
CA VAL A 49 -2.06 -3.57 7.13
C VAL A 49 -1.32 -4.19 5.96
N ALA A 50 -0.69 -3.37 5.12
CA ALA A 50 0.07 -3.89 3.99
C ALA A 50 1.45 -3.26 3.84
N THR A 51 2.38 -4.00 3.26
CA THR A 51 3.60 -3.44 2.65
C THR A 51 3.52 -3.59 1.14
N VAL A 52 3.89 -2.52 0.42
CA VAL A 52 3.87 -2.46 -1.04
C VAL A 52 5.17 -1.96 -1.63
N ASP A 53 5.37 -2.29 -2.89
CA ASP A 53 6.46 -1.73 -3.67
C ASP A 53 6.24 -0.22 -3.90
N LEU A 54 7.32 0.54 -4.03
CA LEU A 54 7.25 1.97 -4.37
C LEU A 54 6.71 2.21 -5.80
N HIS A 55 6.71 1.18 -6.63
CA HIS A 55 6.08 1.15 -7.95
C HIS A 55 4.58 0.79 -7.88
N ALA A 56 4.00 0.58 -6.70
CA ALA A 56 2.60 0.17 -6.57
C ALA A 56 1.60 1.15 -7.20
N ASN A 57 0.54 0.57 -7.78
CA ASN A 57 -0.62 1.27 -8.32
C ASN A 57 -1.75 1.27 -7.29
N ILE A 58 -1.66 2.13 -6.28
CA ILE A 58 -2.67 2.18 -5.21
C ILE A 58 -4.02 2.63 -5.75
N SER A 59 -5.00 1.73 -5.66
CA SER A 59 -6.38 2.02 -6.05
C SER A 59 -7.18 2.61 -4.89
N VAL A 60 -8.31 3.24 -5.21
CA VAL A 60 -9.28 3.70 -4.19
C VAL A 60 -9.80 2.52 -3.37
N ARG A 61 -9.96 1.34 -3.99
CA ARG A 61 -10.39 0.13 -3.29
C ARG A 61 -9.34 -0.30 -2.27
N MET A 62 -8.06 -0.36 -2.65
CA MET A 62 -6.96 -0.65 -1.72
C MET A 62 -6.93 0.34 -0.55
N ALA A 63 -6.96 1.65 -0.85
CA ALA A 63 -6.90 2.71 0.16
C ALA A 63 -8.08 2.67 1.15
N ASN A 64 -9.27 2.31 0.68
CA ASN A 64 -10.44 2.16 1.55
C ASN A 64 -10.38 0.88 2.39
N SER A 65 -9.85 -0.22 1.84
CA SER A 65 -9.84 -1.53 2.51
C SER A 65 -8.73 -1.68 3.58
N ALA A 66 -7.56 -1.09 3.38
CA ALA A 66 -6.43 -1.20 4.32
C ALA A 66 -6.38 -0.03 5.32
N ASP A 67 -6.08 -0.28 6.59
CA ASP A 67 -5.87 0.74 7.63
C ASP A 67 -4.50 1.41 7.54
N ALA A 68 -3.51 0.72 6.97
CA ALA A 68 -2.20 1.29 6.67
C ALA A 68 -1.57 0.58 5.46
N ILE A 69 -0.91 1.36 4.60
CA ILE A 69 -0.15 0.86 3.44
C ILE A 69 1.26 1.45 3.52
N VAL A 70 2.23 0.63 3.86
CA VAL A 70 3.64 1.00 4.02
C VAL A 70 4.37 0.75 2.70
N SER A 71 4.85 1.78 2.02
CA SER A 71 5.62 1.61 0.79
C SER A 71 7.11 1.40 1.09
N TYR A 72 7.80 0.67 0.21
CA TYR A 72 9.26 0.75 0.15
C TYR A 72 9.73 2.18 -0.09
N ARG A 73 10.94 2.49 0.38
CA ARG A 73 11.56 3.82 0.25
C ARG A 73 12.85 3.79 -0.57
N THR A 74 13.35 2.61 -0.94
CA THR A 74 14.59 2.46 -1.69
C THR A 74 14.40 1.82 -3.07
N ASN A 75 15.07 2.34 -4.09
CA ASN A 75 15.24 1.76 -5.42
C ASN A 75 16.74 1.82 -5.81
N PRO A 76 17.45 0.68 -5.87
CA PRO A 76 16.97 -0.70 -5.72
C PRO A 76 16.43 -1.00 -4.32
N HIS A 77 15.46 -1.93 -4.24
CA HIS A 77 14.78 -2.28 -2.99
C HIS A 77 15.70 -3.06 -2.05
N VAL A 78 16.13 -2.41 -0.97
CA VAL A 78 16.94 -3.00 0.09
C VAL A 78 16.34 -2.81 1.49
N ASP A 79 15.22 -2.08 1.59
CA ASP A 79 14.57 -1.72 2.85
C ASP A 79 13.33 -2.57 3.20
N GLN A 80 13.10 -3.70 2.52
CA GLN A 80 11.88 -4.50 2.72
C GLN A 80 11.69 -4.96 4.17
N ALA A 81 12.78 -5.39 4.84
CA ALA A 81 12.71 -5.85 6.23
C ALA A 81 12.35 -4.71 7.20
N GLU A 82 12.88 -3.52 6.96
CA GLU A 82 12.63 -2.33 7.78
C GLU A 82 11.18 -1.86 7.63
N ARG A 83 10.67 -1.90 6.39
CA ARG A 83 9.27 -1.54 6.09
C ARG A 83 8.29 -2.57 6.63
N ALA A 84 8.63 -3.86 6.61
CA ALA A 84 7.85 -4.90 7.27
C ALA A 84 7.83 -4.74 8.80
N ALA A 85 8.95 -4.34 9.41
CA ALA A 85 9.00 -4.04 10.85
C ALA A 85 8.11 -2.83 11.21
N GLU A 86 8.12 -1.79 10.39
CA GLU A 86 7.23 -0.61 10.53
C GLU A 86 5.75 -1.01 10.40
N ALA A 87 5.40 -1.84 9.41
CA ALA A 87 4.05 -2.39 9.27
C ALA A 87 3.63 -3.23 10.49
N ALA A 88 4.52 -4.05 11.04
CA ALA A 88 4.26 -4.84 12.24
C ALA A 88 4.03 -3.94 13.49
N GLN A 89 4.76 -2.83 13.60
CA GLN A 89 4.54 -1.85 14.68
C GLN A 89 3.17 -1.19 14.57
N LEU A 90 2.77 -0.76 13.36
CA LEU A 90 1.43 -0.20 13.12
C LEU A 90 0.33 -1.22 13.39
N MET A 91 0.51 -2.48 12.98
CA MET A 91 -0.41 -3.57 13.26
C MET A 91 -0.62 -3.73 14.78
N ARG A 92 0.46 -3.73 15.56
CA ARG A 92 0.37 -3.83 17.03
C ARG A 92 -0.39 -2.67 17.65
N ARG A 93 -0.20 -1.45 17.15
CA ARG A 93 -0.93 -0.25 17.62
C ARG A 93 -2.42 -0.34 17.34
N LEU A 94 -2.80 -0.74 16.13
CA LEU A 94 -4.20 -0.93 15.75
C LEU A 94 -4.89 -2.03 16.56
N LEU A 95 -4.20 -3.16 16.79
CA LEU A 95 -4.66 -4.25 17.64
C LEU A 95 -4.82 -3.82 19.11
N ALA A 96 -3.99 -2.88 19.59
CA ALA A 96 -4.12 -2.29 20.92
C ALA A 96 -5.30 -1.30 21.04
N GLY A 97 -6.05 -1.06 19.95
CA GLY A 97 -7.23 -0.20 19.94
C GLY A 97 -6.98 1.21 19.40
N GLU A 98 -5.75 1.54 19.00
CA GLU A 98 -5.45 2.83 18.36
C GLU A 98 -6.15 2.92 16.99
N ARG A 99 -6.52 4.13 16.58
CA ARG A 99 -7.19 4.39 15.30
C ARG A 99 -6.54 5.59 14.63
N PHE A 100 -6.32 5.47 13.32
CA PHE A 100 -5.73 6.53 12.50
C PHE A 100 -6.71 6.93 11.41
N ASP A 101 -6.80 8.23 11.15
CA ASP A 101 -7.38 8.72 9.93
C ASP A 101 -6.42 8.49 8.76
N LYS A 102 -6.99 8.26 7.58
CA LYS A 102 -6.24 8.04 6.34
C LYS A 102 -6.58 9.12 5.33
N SER A 103 -5.56 9.64 4.65
CA SER A 103 -5.71 10.46 3.47
C SER A 103 -4.98 9.84 2.30
N PHE A 104 -5.65 9.78 1.14
CA PHE A 104 -5.09 9.25 -0.08
C PHE A 104 -5.24 10.29 -1.19
N ILE A 105 -4.10 10.72 -1.74
CA ILE A 105 -4.04 11.68 -2.84
C ILE A 105 -3.39 10.98 -4.04
N ARG A 106 -4.12 10.92 -5.15
CA ARG A 106 -3.60 10.44 -6.42
C ARG A 106 -3.38 11.61 -7.37
N LEU A 107 -2.14 11.80 -7.79
CA LEU A 107 -1.78 12.85 -8.74
C LEU A 107 -1.97 12.38 -10.18
N PRO A 108 -2.38 13.26 -11.11
CA PRO A 108 -2.51 12.95 -12.53
C PRO A 108 -1.18 12.96 -13.25
N ILE A 109 -0.21 12.28 -12.66
CA ILE A 109 1.15 12.13 -13.13
C ILE A 109 1.41 10.64 -13.19
N ALA A 110 2.15 10.21 -14.19
CA ALA A 110 2.92 9.00 -13.95
C ALA A 110 4.30 9.06 -14.52
N ALA A 111 5.22 8.81 -13.60
CA ALA A 111 6.63 8.90 -13.78
C ALA A 111 7.12 7.77 -14.70
N PRO A 112 8.10 8.05 -15.57
CA PRO A 112 8.86 7.00 -16.22
C PRO A 112 9.59 6.17 -15.16
N PRO A 113 9.52 4.82 -15.19
CA PRO A 113 10.17 3.99 -14.17
C PRO A 113 11.68 4.24 -14.02
N VAL A 114 12.34 4.63 -15.11
CA VAL A 114 13.77 5.00 -15.14
C VAL A 114 14.12 6.24 -14.30
N THR A 115 13.12 7.00 -13.83
CA THR A 115 13.30 8.20 -13.00
C THR A 115 13.02 7.95 -11.51
N LEU A 116 12.71 6.70 -11.14
CA LEU A 116 12.30 6.32 -9.79
C LEU A 116 13.45 5.85 -8.90
N LEU A 117 14.69 6.22 -9.23
CA LEU A 117 15.82 6.02 -8.33
C LEU A 117 15.62 6.86 -7.06
N THR A 118 15.97 6.29 -5.91
CA THR A 118 15.77 6.93 -4.61
C THR A 118 17.06 7.49 -4.02
N ALA A 119 18.19 7.33 -4.71
CA ALA A 119 19.46 7.92 -4.31
C ALA A 119 19.50 9.44 -4.59
N HIS A 120 18.83 9.90 -5.64
CA HIS A 120 18.72 11.31 -6.03
C HIS A 120 17.57 11.53 -7.02
N GLY A 121 17.17 12.79 -7.21
CA GLY A 121 16.17 13.21 -8.19
C GLY A 121 14.78 13.37 -7.61
N ALA A 122 13.82 13.79 -8.44
CA ALA A 122 12.51 14.25 -7.98
C ALA A 122 11.75 13.21 -7.14
N TYR A 123 11.89 11.92 -7.44
CA TYR A 123 11.24 10.87 -6.64
C TYR A 123 11.86 10.72 -5.25
N ALA A 124 13.19 10.78 -5.16
CA ALA A 124 13.90 10.82 -3.88
C ALA A 124 13.53 12.06 -3.05
N ASP A 125 13.40 13.22 -3.70
CA ASP A 125 12.99 14.47 -3.05
C ASP A 125 11.58 14.37 -2.49
N MET A 126 10.64 13.76 -3.24
CA MET A 126 9.27 13.54 -2.76
C MET A 126 9.19 12.57 -1.57
N ILE A 127 9.97 11.47 -1.60
CA ILE A 127 10.06 10.56 -0.45
C ILE A 127 10.61 11.32 0.75
N THR A 128 11.75 12.01 0.57
CA THR A 128 12.43 12.78 1.62
C THR A 128 11.50 13.82 2.24
N GLU A 129 10.78 14.56 1.40
CA GLU A 129 9.80 15.53 1.87
C GLU A 129 8.68 14.86 2.66
N GLY A 130 8.09 13.77 2.15
CA GLY A 130 7.07 13.01 2.88
C GLY A 130 7.55 12.52 4.25
N GLN A 131 8.82 12.09 4.37
CA GLN A 131 9.39 11.64 5.64
C GLN A 131 9.56 12.74 6.68
N ARG A 132 9.63 14.02 6.27
CA ARG A 132 9.73 15.16 7.20
C ARG A 132 8.44 15.42 7.97
N HIS A 133 7.31 14.94 7.45
CA HIS A 133 5.99 15.08 8.07
C HIS A 133 5.63 13.90 8.98
N ILE A 134 6.56 12.97 9.20
CA ILE A 134 6.36 11.91 10.20
C ILE A 134 6.53 12.51 11.59
N GLU A 135 5.45 12.47 12.36
CA GLU A 135 5.32 13.00 13.70
C GLU A 135 4.61 11.95 14.58
N PRO A 136 4.59 12.08 15.92
CA PRO A 136 3.86 11.13 16.77
C PRO A 136 2.40 10.90 16.35
N ASP A 137 1.74 11.96 15.86
CA ASP A 137 0.34 11.95 15.41
C ASP A 137 0.17 11.56 13.93
N ILE A 138 1.26 11.57 13.14
CA ILE A 138 1.29 11.15 11.73
C ILE A 138 2.36 10.06 11.59
N PRO A 139 2.06 8.82 11.99
CA PRO A 139 3.10 7.81 12.15
C PRO A 139 3.55 7.18 10.83
N LEU A 140 2.89 7.48 9.71
CA LEU A 140 3.19 6.90 8.41
C LEU A 140 2.91 7.90 7.28
N VAL A 141 3.90 8.08 6.42
CA VAL A 141 3.74 8.72 5.11
C VAL A 141 4.39 7.82 4.05
N SER A 142 3.58 7.35 3.10
CA SER A 142 4.00 6.51 1.98
C SER A 142 3.87 7.27 0.67
N VAL A 143 4.88 7.14 -0.20
CA VAL A 143 4.91 7.78 -1.52
C VAL A 143 5.18 6.71 -2.56
N VAL A 144 4.26 6.54 -3.51
CA VAL A 144 4.39 5.58 -4.62
C VAL A 144 4.30 6.29 -5.96
N ALA A 145 4.98 5.77 -6.97
CA ALA A 145 5.03 6.37 -8.30
C ALA A 145 4.15 5.68 -9.35
N GLY A 146 3.64 4.48 -9.04
CA GLY A 146 2.89 3.64 -9.96
C GLY A 146 3.76 2.95 -11.02
N LEU A 147 3.25 1.84 -11.53
CA LEU A 147 3.89 1.01 -12.56
C LEU A 147 3.17 1.18 -13.90
N ARG A 148 3.89 1.72 -14.87
CA ARG A 148 3.43 2.10 -16.22
C ARG A 148 3.47 0.95 -17.25
N LEU A 149 3.25 -0.30 -16.87
CA LEU A 149 3.35 -1.43 -17.82
C LEU A 149 2.07 -1.72 -18.63
N ARG A 150 0.94 -1.03 -18.37
CA ARG A 150 -0.28 -1.18 -19.17
C ARG A 150 -0.97 0.16 -19.42
N MET A 151 -1.23 0.49 -20.68
CA MET A 151 -2.30 1.42 -21.03
C MET A 151 -3.64 0.71 -20.77
N CYS A 152 -4.19 0.83 -19.57
CA CYS A 152 -5.54 0.37 -19.30
C CYS A 152 -6.54 1.44 -19.76
N PRO A 153 -7.46 1.16 -20.70
CA PRO A 153 -8.34 2.16 -21.32
C PRO A 153 -9.47 2.66 -20.40
N ARG A 154 -9.56 2.20 -19.15
CA ARG A 154 -10.69 2.43 -18.24
C ARG A 154 -10.32 3.34 -17.05
N PRO A 155 -11.30 4.07 -16.47
CA PRO A 155 -11.07 5.13 -15.48
C PRO A 155 -10.28 4.74 -14.22
N ALA A 156 -10.17 3.46 -13.88
CA ALA A 156 -9.37 2.98 -12.76
C ALA A 156 -7.86 3.32 -12.90
N CYS A 157 -7.36 3.42 -14.14
CA CYS A 157 -5.96 3.76 -14.45
C CYS A 157 -5.79 5.16 -15.05
N ARG A 158 -6.80 6.03 -14.95
CA ARG A 158 -6.63 7.44 -15.31
C ARG A 158 -5.78 8.12 -14.25
N PHE A 159 -4.62 8.60 -14.68
CA PHE A 159 -3.82 9.61 -13.99
C PHE A 159 -4.75 10.78 -13.68
#